data_AF-A0A8T0CGP2-F1
#
_entry.id   AF-A0A8T0CGP2-F1
#
_cell.length_a   1.000
_cell.length_b   1.000
_cell.length_c   1.000
_cell.angle_alpha   90.00
_cell.angle_beta   90.00
_cell.angle_gamma   90.00
#
_symmetry.space_group_name_H-M   'P 1'
#
loop_
_entity.id
_entity.type
_entity.pdbx_description
1 polymer ?
#
loop_
_entity_poly.entity_id
_entity_poly.type
_entity_poly.pdbx_seq_one_letter_code
_entity_poly.pdbx_strand_id
1 'polypeptide(L)'
;MSWYLWFQVIHHSLSGIAVAYSMASGEGQLYTYMVLISEITTPEINMRWFLDTSGMKKSASYLINGVVIFIAWLVARVLLFVYLFYHVYLHYHQVIEMHIFGYLLVFVVPAALALMNLMWFGKIIKGLLKTIAKKR
;
A
#
# COMPACT_ATOMS: atom_id res chain seq x y z
N MET A 1 -15.57 4.27 -12.29
CA MET A 1 -14.51 5.28 -12.10
C MET A 1 -14.65 6.00 -10.76
N SER A 2 -15.84 6.50 -10.38
CA SER A 2 -16.08 7.35 -9.19
C SER A 2 -15.57 6.79 -7.84
N TRP A 3 -15.89 5.55 -7.50
CA TRP A 3 -15.57 5.02 -6.15
C TRP A 3 -14.06 4.88 -5.86
N TYR A 4 -13.24 4.57 -6.87
CA TYR A 4 -11.79 4.43 -6.68
C TYR A 4 -11.09 5.77 -6.41
N LEU A 5 -11.60 6.85 -7.03
CA LEU A 5 -11.06 8.18 -6.81
C LEU A 5 -11.26 8.62 -5.36
N TRP A 6 -12.48 8.43 -4.82
CA TRP A 6 -12.79 8.75 -3.44
C TRP A 6 -11.95 7.95 -2.44
N PHE A 7 -11.72 6.66 -2.69
CA PHE A 7 -10.83 5.85 -1.86
C PHE A 7 -9.38 6.36 -1.88
N GLN A 8 -8.89 6.78 -3.05
CA GLN A 8 -7.56 7.36 -3.18
C GLN A 8 -7.45 8.69 -2.43
N VAL A 9 -8.46 9.57 -2.54
CA VAL A 9 -8.49 10.84 -1.80
C VAL A 9 -8.50 10.57 -0.30
N ILE A 10 -9.36 9.66 0.18
CA ILE A 10 -9.44 9.31 1.60
C ILE A 10 -8.10 8.74 2.10
N HIS A 11 -7.48 7.83 1.34
CA HIS A 11 -6.13 7.30 1.63
C HIS A 11 -5.09 8.41 1.78
N HIS A 12 -5.01 9.31 0.81
CA HIS A 12 -3.99 10.37 0.79
C HIS A 12 -4.23 11.40 1.89
N SER A 13 -5.49 11.75 2.14
CA SER A 13 -5.86 12.63 3.25
C SER A 13 -5.52 12.00 4.61
N LEU A 14 -5.91 10.74 4.86
CA LEU A 14 -5.61 10.04 6.10
C LEU A 14 -4.10 9.88 6.32
N SER A 15 -3.35 9.50 5.28
CA SER A 15 -1.90 9.35 5.35
C SER A 15 -1.22 10.69 5.57
N GLY A 16 -1.67 11.77 4.91
CA GLY A 16 -1.16 13.12 5.10
C GLY A 16 -1.41 13.65 6.51
N ILE A 17 -2.59 13.40 7.08
CA ILE A 17 -2.91 13.75 8.47
C ILE A 17 -2.01 12.98 9.45
N ALA A 18 -1.82 11.67 9.22
CA ALA A 18 -0.96 10.85 10.06
C ALA A 18 0.50 11.31 10.04
N VAL A 19 1.03 11.64 8.85
CA VAL A 19 2.39 12.18 8.68
C VAL A 19 2.52 13.55 9.38
N ALA A 20 1.58 14.46 9.14
CA ALA A 20 1.60 15.80 9.73
C ALA A 20 1.54 15.74 11.27
N TYR A 21 0.67 14.89 11.82
CA TYR A 21 0.60 14.65 13.26
C TYR A 21 1.93 14.10 13.80
N SER A 22 2.48 13.06 13.16
CA SER A 22 3.71 12.42 13.59
C SER A 22 4.93 13.35 13.57
N MET A 23 4.98 14.27 12.60
CA MET A 23 5.99 15.32 12.56
C MET A 23 5.80 16.39 13.64
N ALA A 24 4.55 16.73 13.97
CA ALA A 24 4.25 17.77 14.96
C ALA A 24 4.38 17.30 16.41
N SER A 25 3.97 16.06 16.72
CA SER A 25 4.01 15.49 18.08
C SER A 25 5.31 14.74 18.39
N GLY A 26 6.06 14.32 17.36
CA GLY A 26 7.19 13.40 17.51
C GLY A 26 6.77 11.94 17.76
N GLU A 27 5.48 11.64 17.86
CA GLU A 27 4.96 10.31 18.15
C GLU A 27 4.68 9.53 16.85
N GLY A 28 4.79 8.20 16.89
CA GLY A 28 4.35 7.34 15.79
C GLY A 28 5.19 7.41 14.50
N GLN A 29 6.35 8.08 14.53
CA GLN A 29 7.22 8.28 13.36
C GLN A 29 7.65 6.96 12.72
N LEU A 30 7.95 5.95 13.55
CA LEU A 30 8.28 4.60 13.11
C LEU A 30 7.17 4.02 12.20
N TYR A 31 5.92 4.11 12.64
CA TYR A 31 4.77 3.60 11.89
C TYR A 31 4.52 4.40 10.62
N THR A 32 4.71 5.72 10.68
CA THR A 32 4.66 6.60 9.51
C THR A 32 5.70 6.18 8.45
N TYR A 33 6.95 5.94 8.85
CA TYR A 33 7.99 5.49 7.92
C TYR A 33 7.70 4.11 7.34
N MET A 34 7.19 3.17 8.14
CA MET A 34 6.76 1.87 7.64
C MET A 34 5.66 2.01 6.57
N VAL A 35 4.66 2.85 6.81
CA VAL A 35 3.60 3.08 5.81
C VAL A 35 4.16 3.75 4.55
N LEU A 36 5.12 4.67 4.67
CA LEU A 36 5.75 5.36 3.53
C LEU A 36 6.55 4.43 2.62
N ILE A 37 7.14 3.34 3.12
CA ILE A 37 7.80 2.32 2.25
C ILE A 37 6.83 1.80 1.20
N SER A 38 5.53 1.77 1.51
CA SER A 38 4.52 1.31 0.57
C SER A 38 4.40 2.24 -0.66
N GLU A 39 4.74 3.53 -0.58
CA GLU A 39 4.77 4.48 -1.71
C GLU A 39 5.72 4.04 -2.83
N ILE A 40 6.72 3.21 -2.50
CA ILE A 40 7.67 2.68 -3.47
C ILE A 40 6.97 1.88 -4.57
N THR A 41 5.78 1.31 -4.33
CA THR A 41 5.02 0.52 -5.33
C THR A 41 4.31 1.36 -6.41
N THR A 42 4.28 2.69 -6.25
CA THR A 42 3.60 3.64 -7.15
C THR A 42 4.29 3.75 -8.52
N PRO A 43 5.62 3.94 -8.63
CA PRO A 43 6.31 3.98 -9.92
C PRO A 43 6.12 2.70 -10.77
N GLU A 44 6.03 1.52 -10.17
CA GLU A 44 5.85 0.26 -10.91
C GLU A 44 4.49 0.19 -11.59
N ILE A 45 3.42 0.64 -10.93
CA ILE A 45 2.08 0.75 -11.53
C ILE A 45 2.11 1.74 -12.69
N ASN A 46 2.78 2.88 -12.52
CA ASN A 46 2.89 3.88 -13.58
C ASN A 46 3.66 3.32 -14.79
N MET A 47 4.69 2.52 -14.57
CA MET A 47 5.43 1.83 -15.63
C MET A 47 4.56 0.83 -16.40
N ARG A 48 3.62 0.14 -15.73
CA ARG A 48 2.64 -0.71 -16.41
C ARG A 48 1.74 0.09 -17.36
N TRP A 49 1.28 1.25 -16.91
CA TRP A 49 0.46 2.14 -17.73
C TRP A 49 1.25 2.70 -18.91
N PHE A 50 2.53 3.05 -18.72
CA PHE A 50 3.41 3.48 -19.80
C PHE A 50 3.54 2.39 -20.89
N LEU A 51 3.83 1.14 -20.48
CA LEU A 51 3.93 0.00 -21.40
C LEU A 51 2.60 -0.31 -22.12
N ASP A 52 1.46 -0.08 -21.45
CA ASP A 52 0.13 -0.18 -22.04
C ASP A 52 -0.05 0.85 -23.17
N THR A 53 0.22 2.11 -22.87
CA THR A 53 0.09 3.25 -23.81
C THR A 53 1.04 3.14 -24.99
N SER A 54 2.26 2.62 -24.79
CA SER A 54 3.22 2.37 -25.87
C SER A 54 2.88 1.15 -26.74
N GLY A 55 1.72 0.51 -26.55
CA GLY A 55 1.29 -0.66 -27.34
C GLY A 55 2.03 -1.95 -27.02
N MET A 56 2.83 -1.99 -25.96
CA MET A 56 3.72 -3.11 -25.61
C MET A 56 3.04 -4.22 -24.79
N LYS A 57 1.70 -4.30 -24.79
CA LYS A 57 0.91 -5.28 -24.00
C LYS A 57 1.29 -6.74 -24.21
N LYS A 58 1.79 -7.09 -25.40
CA LYS A 58 2.17 -8.47 -25.76
C LYS A 58 3.65 -8.78 -25.49
N SER A 59 4.44 -7.79 -25.08
CA SER A 59 5.88 -7.94 -24.86
C SER A 59 6.21 -8.76 -23.60
N ALA A 60 7.42 -9.31 -23.55
CA ALA A 60 7.96 -9.91 -22.33
C ALA A 60 8.07 -8.88 -21.19
N SER A 61 8.38 -7.62 -21.50
CA SER A 61 8.49 -6.52 -20.54
C SER A 61 7.18 -6.26 -19.79
N TYR A 62 6.02 -6.38 -20.46
CA TYR A 62 4.71 -6.24 -19.79
C TYR A 62 4.44 -7.37 -18.79
N LEU A 63 4.87 -8.60 -19.11
CA LEU A 63 4.75 -9.73 -18.17
C LEU A 63 5.70 -9.57 -16.99
N ILE A 64 6.97 -9.21 -17.24
CA ILE A 64 7.98 -8.97 -16.19
C ILE A 64 7.51 -7.87 -15.25
N ASN A 65 7.06 -6.73 -15.77
CA ASN A 65 6.50 -5.65 -14.96
C ASN A 65 5.30 -6.12 -14.13
N GLY A 66 4.41 -6.96 -14.70
CA GLY A 66 3.30 -7.56 -13.96
C GLY A 66 3.75 -8.44 -12.78
N VAL A 67 4.82 -9.23 -12.95
CA VAL A 67 5.40 -10.06 -11.89
C VAL A 67 6.09 -9.19 -10.83
N VAL A 68 6.84 -8.16 -11.26
CA VAL A 68 7.49 -7.20 -10.35
C VAL A 68 6.46 -6.49 -9.49
N ILE A 69 5.35 -6.01 -10.08
CA ILE A 69 4.24 -5.40 -9.34
C ILE A 69 3.66 -6.38 -8.31
N PHE A 70 3.46 -7.65 -8.69
CA PHE A 70 2.94 -8.66 -7.78
C PHE A 70 3.86 -8.88 -6.56
N ILE A 71 5.17 -9.04 -6.79
CA ILE A 71 6.16 -9.24 -5.73
C ILE A 71 6.27 -7.99 -4.85
N ALA A 72 6.41 -6.82 -5.46
CA ALA A 72 6.51 -5.54 -4.74
C ALA A 72 5.27 -5.30 -3.86
N TRP A 73 4.07 -5.59 -4.38
CA TRP A 73 2.83 -5.46 -3.62
C TRP A 73 2.76 -6.43 -2.44
N LEU A 74 3.16 -7.69 -2.65
CA LEU A 74 3.19 -8.68 -1.57
C LEU A 74 4.12 -8.25 -0.44
N VAL A 75 5.34 -7.84 -0.76
CA VAL A 75 6.35 -7.48 0.25
C VAL A 75 6.02 -6.14 0.91
N ALA A 76 5.88 -5.08 0.12
CA ALA A 76 5.76 -3.72 0.65
C ALA A 76 4.36 -3.37 1.19
N ARG A 77 3.31 -4.08 0.78
CA ARG A 77 1.92 -3.72 1.12
C ARG A 77 1.15 -4.79 1.88
N VAL A 78 1.53 -6.07 1.77
CA VAL A 78 0.90 -7.15 2.55
C VAL A 78 1.77 -7.54 3.74
N LEU A 79 3.00 -8.03 3.49
CA LEU A 79 3.90 -8.48 4.55
C LEU A 79 4.29 -7.33 5.49
N LEU A 80 4.56 -6.15 4.95
CA LEU A 80 4.87 -4.97 5.76
C LEU A 80 3.72 -4.57 6.69
N PHE A 81 2.47 -4.67 6.23
CA PHE A 81 1.30 -4.36 7.07
C PHE A 81 1.08 -5.44 8.14
N VAL A 82 1.30 -6.71 7.81
CA VAL A 82 1.28 -7.80 8.81
C VAL A 82 2.35 -7.54 9.88
N TYR A 83 3.57 -7.19 9.45
CA TYR A 83 4.66 -6.83 10.36
C TYR A 83 4.32 -5.60 11.21
N LEU A 84 3.69 -4.58 10.63
CA LEU A 84 3.25 -3.39 11.37
C LEU A 84 2.28 -3.78 12.50
N PHE A 85 1.23 -4.56 12.21
CA PHE A 85 0.28 -5.00 13.25
C PHE A 85 0.94 -5.88 14.31
N TYR A 86 1.85 -6.75 13.89
CA TYR A 86 2.62 -7.57 14.83
C TYR A 86 3.51 -6.71 15.74
N HIS A 87 4.17 -5.70 15.19
CA HIS A 87 5.00 -4.77 15.95
C HIS A 87 4.18 -3.95 16.94
N VAL A 88 3.00 -3.45 16.51
CA VAL A 88 2.05 -2.74 17.38
C VAL A 88 1.57 -3.64 18.51
N TYR A 89 1.28 -4.92 18.24
CA TYR A 89 0.87 -5.89 19.26
C TYR A 89 1.97 -6.13 20.30
N LEU A 90 3.21 -6.31 19.87
CA LEU A 90 4.35 -6.48 20.78
C LEU A 90 4.63 -5.24 21.63
N HIS A 91 4.50 -4.05 21.05
CA HIS A 91 4.78 -2.77 21.69
C HIS A 91 3.51 -2.09 22.19
N TYR A 92 2.45 -2.86 22.48
CA TYR A 92 1.15 -2.33 22.84
C TYR A 92 1.21 -1.38 24.04
N HIS A 93 2.04 -1.71 25.05
CA HIS A 93 2.27 -0.87 26.22
C HIS A 93 2.81 0.53 25.88
N GLN A 94 3.65 0.66 24.85
CA GLN A 94 4.14 1.98 24.41
C GLN A 94 3.08 2.74 23.60
N VAL A 95 2.21 2.01 22.88
CA VAL A 95 1.17 2.61 22.05
C VAL A 95 0.02 3.17 22.90
N ILE A 96 -0.30 2.56 24.05
CA ILE A 96 -1.33 3.08 24.97
C ILE A 96 -0.89 4.32 25.75
N GLU A 97 0.41 4.58 25.85
CA GLU A 97 0.96 5.79 26.48
C GLU A 97 0.91 7.01 25.55
N MET A 98 0.70 6.79 24.24
CA MET A 98 0.51 7.88 23.28
C MET A 98 -0.77 8.65 23.55
N HIS A 99 -0.81 9.90 23.07
CA HIS A 99 -2.05 10.69 23.12
C HIS A 99 -3.19 9.94 22.40
N ILE A 100 -4.43 10.09 22.87
CA ILE A 100 -5.61 9.38 22.33
C ILE A 100 -5.74 9.50 20.80
N PHE A 101 -5.32 10.64 20.25
CA PHE A 101 -5.28 10.88 18.81
C PHE A 101 -4.21 10.05 18.09
N GLY A 102 -3.00 9.96 18.65
CA GLY A 102 -1.93 9.11 18.13
C GLY A 102 -2.27 7.63 18.21
N TYR A 103 -2.85 7.19 19.33
CA TYR A 103 -3.38 5.83 19.48
C TYR A 103 -4.39 5.49 18.38
N LEU A 104 -5.39 6.35 18.15
CA LEU A 104 -6.38 6.13 17.09
C LEU A 104 -5.74 6.07 15.70
N LEU A 105 -4.77 6.94 15.41
CA LEU A 105 -4.08 6.95 14.13
C LEU A 105 -3.29 5.66 13.88
N VAL A 106 -2.58 5.13 14.88
CA VAL A 106 -1.77 3.90 14.76
C VAL A 106 -2.61 2.66 14.46
N PHE A 107 -3.89 2.63 14.86
CA PHE A 107 -4.78 1.50 14.55
C PHE A 107 -5.65 1.75 13.30
N VAL A 108 -6.33 2.90 13.24
CA VAL A 108 -7.35 3.17 12.21
C VAL A 108 -6.71 3.35 10.84
N VAL A 109 -5.62 4.10 10.75
CA VAL A 109 -4.99 4.40 9.45
C VAL A 109 -4.38 3.12 8.85
N PRO A 110 -3.53 2.35 9.56
CA PRO A 110 -3.01 1.11 9.02
C PRO A 110 -4.09 0.06 8.70
N ALA A 111 -5.17 -0.02 9.48
CA ALA A 111 -6.29 -0.94 9.19
C ALA A 111 -7.01 -0.59 7.88
N ALA A 112 -7.36 0.68 7.69
CA ALA A 112 -8.00 1.15 6.46
C ALA A 112 -7.11 0.91 5.23
N LEU A 113 -5.81 1.20 5.37
CA LEU A 113 -4.81 0.99 4.33
C LEU A 113 -4.61 -0.51 4.01
N ALA A 114 -4.56 -1.38 5.01
CA ALA A 114 -4.42 -2.83 4.82
C ALA A 114 -5.59 -3.42 4.02
N LEU A 115 -6.83 -3.06 4.38
CA LEU A 115 -8.03 -3.51 3.65
C LEU A 115 -7.97 -3.07 2.19
N MET A 116 -7.59 -1.81 1.95
CA MET A 116 -7.42 -1.29 0.59
C MET A 116 -6.34 -2.07 -0.18
N ASN A 117 -5.19 -2.33 0.46
CA ASN A 117 -4.07 -3.06 -0.16
C ASN A 117 -4.45 -4.50 -0.52
N LEU A 118 -5.24 -5.20 0.31
CA LEU A 118 -5.73 -6.55 0.02
C LEU A 118 -6.70 -6.57 -1.17
N MET A 119 -7.62 -5.61 -1.25
CA MET A 119 -8.52 -5.48 -2.40
C MET A 119 -7.76 -5.29 -3.71
N TRP A 120 -6.73 -4.43 -3.72
CA TRP A 120 -5.87 -4.22 -4.88
C TRP A 120 -5.01 -5.44 -5.22
N PHE A 121 -4.48 -6.12 -4.21
CA PHE A 121 -3.69 -7.34 -4.41
C PHE A 121 -4.51 -8.42 -5.15
N GLY A 122 -5.76 -8.61 -4.75
CA GLY A 122 -6.68 -9.52 -5.44
C GLY A 122 -6.89 -9.17 -6.91
N LYS A 123 -6.85 -7.88 -7.28
CA LYS A 123 -6.93 -7.45 -8.68
C LYS A 123 -5.64 -7.66 -9.44
N ILE A 124 -4.48 -7.43 -8.81
CA ILE A 124 -3.17 -7.68 -9.40
C ILE A 124 -3.05 -9.17 -9.75
N ILE A 125 -3.43 -10.06 -8.83
CA ILE A 125 -3.47 -11.51 -9.07
C ILE A 125 -4.36 -11.82 -10.27
N LYS A 126 -5.62 -11.35 -10.27
CA LYS A 126 -6.55 -11.57 -11.39
C LYS A 126 -6.00 -11.04 -12.72
N GLY A 127 -5.33 -9.89 -12.71
CA GLY A 127 -4.71 -9.29 -13.88
C GLY A 127 -3.55 -10.13 -14.41
N LEU A 128 -2.66 -10.58 -13.54
CA LEU A 128 -1.51 -11.42 -13.89
C LEU A 128 -1.96 -12.79 -14.45
N LEU A 129 -2.93 -13.44 -13.80
CA LEU A 129 -3.51 -14.72 -14.25
C LEU A 129 -4.10 -14.60 -15.66
N LYS A 130 -4.82 -13.50 -15.97
CA LYS A 130 -5.35 -13.25 -17.32
C LYS A 130 -4.24 -13.08 -18.36
N THR A 131 -3.15 -12.38 -18.03
CA THR A 131 -2.02 -12.20 -18.93
C THR A 131 -1.31 -13.53 -19.24
N ILE A 132 -1.16 -14.39 -18.22
CA ILE A 132 -0.56 -15.72 -18.39
C ILE A 132 -1.47 -16.64 -19.21
N ALA A 133 -2.78 -16.67 -18.89
CA ALA A 133 -3.74 -17.53 -19.58
C ALA A 133 -3.90 -17.20 -21.08
N LYS A 134 -3.73 -15.93 -21.48
CA LYS A 134 -3.83 -15.49 -22.89
C LYS A 134 -2.58 -15.81 -23.73
N LYS A 135 -1.46 -16.14 -23.07
CA LYS A 135 -0.19 -16.48 -23.71
C LYS A 135 -0.02 -18.00 -23.92
N ARG A 136 -0.92 -18.79 -23.34
CA ARG A 136 -1.05 -20.24 -23.55
C ARG A 136 -2.05 -20.49 -24.67
#